data_AF-A0A1C6H044-F1
#
_entry.id   AF-A0A1C6H044-F1
#
_cell.length_a   1.000
_cell.length_b   1.000
_cell.length_c   1.000
_cell.angle_alpha   90.00
_cell.angle_beta   90.00
_cell.angle_gamma   90.00
#
_symmetry.space_group_name_H-M   'P 1'
#
loop_
_entity.id
_entity.type
_entity.pdbx_description
1 polymer ?
#
loop_
_entity_poly.entity_id
_entity_poly.type
_entity_poly.pdbx_seq_one_letter_code
_entity_poly.pdbx_strand_id
1 'polypeptide(L)' 'MLKPGDKVRMNDNYYVSEENKNKIWVVRSEPWECCDTQVVSLQDKSGGYAVDGLDLIEEA' A
#
# COMPACT_ATOMS: atom_id res chain seq x y z
N MET A 1 6.73 3.47 -8.94
CA MET A 1 5.35 4.01 -8.88
C MET A 1 4.40 2.83 -8.82
N LEU A 2 3.60 2.74 -7.76
CA LEU A 2 2.58 1.70 -7.61
C LEU A 2 1.48 1.89 -8.65
N LYS A 3 0.96 0.80 -9.20
CA LYS A 3 -0.12 0.79 -10.19
C LYS A 3 -1.26 -0.10 -9.68
N PRO A 4 -2.51 0.15 -10.09
CA PRO A 4 -3.59 -0.77 -9.78
C PRO A 4 -3.28 -2.17 -10.33
N GLY A 5 -3.32 -3.17 -9.45
CA GLY A 5 -2.92 -4.56 -9.71
C GLY A 5 -1.59 -4.97 -9.08
N ASP A 6 -0.77 -4.02 -8.64
CA ASP A 6 0.48 -4.33 -7.94
C ASP A 6 0.21 -4.96 -6.57
N LYS A 7 1.01 -5.97 -6.23
CA LYS A 7 1.02 -6.59 -4.90
C LYS A 7 1.99 -5.83 -4.01
N VAL A 8 1.53 -5.40 -2.85
CA VAL A 8 2.33 -4.65 -1.88
C VAL A 8 2.16 -5.25 -0.49
N ARG A 9 3.16 -5.06 0.39
CA ARG A 9 3.06 -5.33 1.83
C ARG A 9 3.18 -4.04 2.62
N MET A 10 2.53 -3.98 3.76
CA MET A 10 2.75 -2.88 4.70
C MET A 10 4.11 -3.06 5.38
N ASN A 11 4.96 -2.06 5.31
CA ASN A 11 6.28 -2.06 5.93
C ASN A 11 6.21 -1.50 7.37
N ASP A 12 7.37 -1.37 8.01
CA ASP A 12 7.50 -0.87 9.39
C ASP A 12 7.51 0.67 9.51
N ASN A 13 7.35 1.43 8.41
CA ASN A 13 7.31 2.90 8.50
C ASN A 13 6.10 3.40 9.29
N TYR A 14 5.04 2.61 9.38
CA TYR A 14 3.84 2.94 10.15
C TYR A 14 3.49 1.80 11.11
N TYR A 15 2.75 2.15 12.18
CA TYR A 15 2.20 1.13 13.06
C TYR A 15 1.11 0.34 12.33
N VAL A 16 1.39 -0.93 12.07
CA VAL A 16 0.48 -1.90 11.47
C VAL A 16 0.43 -3.14 12.32
N SER A 17 -0.79 -3.63 12.58
CA SER A 17 -1.01 -4.90 13.28
C SER A 17 -0.31 -6.04 12.54
N GLU A 18 0.20 -7.03 13.28
CA GLU A 18 0.93 -8.18 12.74
C GLU A 18 0.12 -8.95 11.68
N GLU A 19 -1.21 -9.00 11.86
CA GLU A 19 -2.17 -9.57 10.91
C GLU A 19 -2.13 -8.88 9.54
N ASN A 20 -1.90 -7.56 9.52
CA ASN A 20 -1.85 -6.75 8.30
C ASN A 20 -0.45 -6.70 7.69
N LYS A 21 0.61 -6.82 8.49
CA LYS A 21 2.02 -6.86 8.04
C LYS A 21 2.32 -8.08 7.17
N ASN A 22 1.77 -9.23 7.54
CA ASN A 22 1.96 -10.48 6.79
C ASN A 22 0.96 -10.65 5.63
N LYS A 23 -0.02 -9.74 5.52
CA LYS A 23 -1.01 -9.78 4.44
C LYS A 23 -0.45 -9.07 3.21
N ILE A 24 -0.57 -9.73 2.07
CA ILE A 24 -0.32 -9.11 0.77
C ILE A 24 -1.56 -8.31 0.39
N TRP A 25 -1.36 -7.04 0.10
CA TRP A 25 -2.40 -6.12 -0.35
C TRP A 25 -2.27 -5.90 -1.85
N VAL A 26 -3.40 -5.73 -2.53
CA VAL A 26 -3.40 -5.40 -3.96
C VAL A 26 -3.78 -3.94 -4.10
N VAL A 27 -2.98 -3.18 -4.84
CA VAL A 27 -3.29 -1.79 -5.14
C VAL A 27 -4.53 -1.74 -6.04
N ARG A 28 -5.54 -0.99 -5.63
CA ARG A 28 -6.82 -0.86 -6.35
C ARG A 28 -6.90 0.41 -7.19
N SER A 29 -6.25 1.47 -6.76
CA SER A 29 -6.29 2.78 -7.42
C SER A 29 -4.89 3.28 -7.74
N GLU A 30 -4.79 4.15 -8.73
CA GLU A 30 -3.55 4.88 -9.01
C GLU A 30 -3.16 5.77 -7.82
N PRO A 31 -1.86 5.95 -7.54
CA PRO A 31 -1.40 6.79 -6.44
C PRO A 31 -1.79 8.25 -6.69
N TRP A 32 -2.47 8.86 -5.71
CA TRP A 32 -2.84 10.27 -5.75
C TRP A 32 -2.06 11.06 -4.70
N GLU A 33 -1.83 12.33 -4.99
CA GLU A 33 -1.21 13.26 -4.05
C GLU A 33 -2.27 13.77 -3.07
N CYS A 34 -2.00 13.62 -1.78
CA CYS A 34 -2.84 14.11 -0.70
C CYS A 34 -1.93 14.77 0.35
N CYS A 35 -2.02 16.10 0.47
CA CYS A 35 -1.19 16.88 1.40
C CYS A 35 0.32 16.53 1.27
N ASP A 36 0.87 16.70 0.06
CA ASP A 36 2.28 16.43 -0.27
C ASP A 36 2.74 14.97 -0.07
N THR A 37 1.81 14.06 0.21
CA THR A 37 2.08 12.63 0.39
C THR A 37 1.38 11.82 -0.69
N GLN A 38 2.11 10.91 -1.33
CA GLN A 38 1.48 9.94 -2.23
C GLN A 38 0.75 8.86 -1.44
N VAL A 39 -0.52 8.64 -1.75
CA VAL A 39 -1.36 7.62 -1.13
C VAL A 39 -2.05 6.77 -2.20
N VAL A 40 -2.32 5.51 -1.90
CA VAL A 40 -3.03 4.55 -2.77
C VAL A 40 -4.18 3.89 -2.02
N SER A 41 -5.19 3.44 -2.77
CA SER A 41 -6.24 2.57 -2.23
C SER A 41 -5.79 1.12 -2.33
N LEU A 42 -5.95 0.36 -1.26
CA LEU A 42 -5.71 -1.08 -1.24
C LEU A 42 -7.04 -1.83 -1.31
N GLN A 43 -7.04 -2.96 -2.02
CA GLN A 43 -8.14 -3.91 -2.02
C GLN A 43 -8.31 -4.46 -0.61
N ASP A 44 -9.54 -4.67 -0.14
CA ASP A 44 -9.86 -5.07 1.25
C ASP A 44 -9.59 -4.02 2.34
N LYS A 45 -9.08 -2.82 2.00
CA LYS A 45 -8.86 -1.75 2.98
C LYS A 45 -9.70 -0.52 2.64
N SER A 46 -10.43 -0.02 3.63
CA SER A 46 -11.08 1.29 3.54
C SER A 46 -10.07 2.40 3.80
N GLY A 47 -9.96 3.35 2.88
CA GLY A 47 -9.10 4.52 2.99
C GLY A 47 -7.88 4.52 2.06
N GLY A 48 -7.24 5.67 1.96
CA GLY A 48 -5.93 5.81 1.30
C GLY A 48 -4.82 5.44 2.27
N TYR A 49 -3.79 4.78 1.76
CA TYR A 49 -2.60 4.38 2.51
C TYR A 49 -1.36 4.98 1.86
N ALA A 50 -0.44 5.50 2.67
CA ALA A 50 0.78 6.14 2.18
C ALA A 50 1.63 5.14 1.39
N VAL A 51 2.03 5.53 0.18
CA VAL A 51 2.90 4.72 -0.69
C VAL A 51 4.25 4.44 -0.03
N ASP A 52 4.76 5.38 0.77
CA ASP A 52 6.00 5.23 1.54
C ASP A 52 5.93 4.08 2.58
N GLY A 53 4.72 3.78 3.05
CA GLY A 53 4.44 2.67 3.97
C GLY A 53 4.28 1.30 3.29
N LEU A 54 4.48 1.23 1.97
CA LEU A 54 4.20 0.04 1.18
C LEU A 54 5.44 -0.43 0.42
N ASP A 55 5.79 -1.69 0.63
CA ASP A 55 6.83 -2.39 -0.12
C ASP A 55 6.19 -3.14 -1.29
N LEU A 56 6.62 -2.86 -2.51
CA LEU A 56 6.22 -3.61 -3.70
C LEU A 56 6.77 -5.04 -3.61
N ILE A 57 5.92 -6.03 -3.82
CA ILE A 57 6.31 -7.43 -3.95
C ILE A 57 6.43 -7.72 -5.44
N GLU A 58 7.61 -7.50 -6.01
CA GLU A 58 7.93 -8.01 -7.34
C GLU A 58 8.19 -9.52 -7.22
N GLU A 59 7.28 -10.34 -7.76
CA GLU A 59 7.61 -11.75 -8.02
C GLU A 59 8.62 -11.78 -9.17
N ALA A 60 9.87 -12.14 -8.84
CA ALA A 60 10.99 -12.25 -9.78
C ALA A 60 10.85 -13.42 -10.76
#